data_AF-A0A397D4N0-F1
#
_entry.id   AF-A0A397D4N0-F1
#
_cell.length_a   1.000
_cell.length_b   1.000
_cell.length_c   1.000
_cell.angle_alpha   90.00
_cell.angle_beta   90.00
_cell.angle_gamma   90.00
#
_symmetry.space_group_name_H-M   'P 1'
#
loop_
_entity.id
_entity.type
_entity.pdbx_description
1 polymer ?
#
loop_
_entity_poly.entity_id
_entity_poly.type
_entity_poly.pdbx_seq_one_letter_code
_entity_poly.pdbx_strand_id
1 'polypeptide(L)'
;MARKRKLQTKAQRIKEVGAEIEAFIEEQGEATKLQNYGDEHLFAIDTAGSTSKKAKLTKDPAVWSGKYKPEKAKGLKKTIDRIQAKPAVAAVKAVEVAADGQSYHPEVSAHQAVLAEALAKAAEKQKQREKDLAPLVTGISNNYIMESSDDEDDNELDESNVNNDNVDKPKIKAKEKLTRSDRNRQARHKALEKELDSRRTNKKLLGQINKYAFAVVKTLESGVKKDEKVYQKKKQLKVLLKAQKLDDEPEVMIAGKKRWGVVRPTLVSTAAELSGNIRSLKGSAMKDRYDSLLKRNKIEIGKTTRNRTKWTKFVPRHKYRDDFTV
;
A
#
# COMPACT_ATOMS: atom_id res chain seq x y z
N MET A 1 -52.24 -10.71 37.12
CA MET A 1 -51.46 -9.46 37.15
C MET A 1 -49.95 -9.63 37.44
N ALA A 2 -49.47 -10.74 38.03
CA ALA A 2 -48.07 -10.89 38.46
C ALA A 2 -47.00 -11.02 37.34
N ARG A 3 -47.34 -11.58 36.16
CA ARG A 3 -46.39 -11.76 35.05
C ARG A 3 -45.97 -10.44 34.38
N LYS A 4 -46.88 -9.45 34.31
CA LYS A 4 -46.56 -8.12 33.75
C LYS A 4 -45.58 -7.34 34.65
N ARG A 5 -45.73 -7.41 35.98
CA ARG A 5 -44.76 -6.79 36.92
C ARG A 5 -43.37 -7.41 36.83
N LYS A 6 -43.24 -8.74 36.69
CA LYS A 6 -41.92 -9.41 36.54
C LYS A 6 -41.19 -9.06 35.23
N LEU A 7 -41.94 -8.82 34.14
CA LEU A 7 -41.38 -8.38 32.86
C LEU A 7 -40.92 -6.91 32.94
N GLN A 8 -41.66 -6.06 33.64
CA GLN A 8 -41.26 -4.67 33.89
C GLN A 8 -39.97 -4.58 34.73
N THR A 9 -39.83 -5.41 35.77
CA THR A 9 -38.59 -5.43 36.57
C THR A 9 -37.38 -5.97 35.81
N LYS A 10 -37.57 -6.92 34.87
CA LYS A 10 -36.47 -7.42 34.03
C LYS A 10 -36.06 -6.39 32.97
N ALA A 11 -37.02 -5.68 32.38
CA ALA A 11 -36.75 -4.61 31.44
C ALA A 11 -36.04 -3.42 32.10
N GLN A 12 -36.38 -3.11 33.35
CA GLN A 12 -35.67 -2.10 34.14
C GLN A 12 -34.21 -2.51 34.42
N ARG A 13 -33.96 -3.74 34.85
CA ARG A 13 -32.58 -4.26 35.03
C ARG A 13 -31.75 -4.26 33.75
N ILE A 14 -32.34 -4.58 32.60
CA ILE A 14 -31.63 -4.55 31.32
C ILE A 14 -31.23 -3.10 30.95
N LYS A 15 -32.08 -2.12 31.26
CA LYS A 15 -31.76 -0.70 31.04
C LYS A 15 -30.70 -0.20 32.02
N GLU A 16 -30.76 -0.61 33.28
CA GLU A 16 -29.75 -0.27 34.30
C GLU A 16 -28.37 -0.84 33.92
N VAL A 17 -28.30 -2.13 33.58
CA VAL A 17 -27.05 -2.77 33.14
C VAL A 17 -26.55 -2.17 31.82
N GLY A 18 -27.45 -1.79 30.90
CA GLY A 18 -27.08 -1.10 29.67
C GLY A 18 -26.44 0.26 29.94
N ALA A 19 -27.00 1.04 30.86
CA ALA A 19 -26.46 2.34 31.26
C ALA A 19 -25.12 2.21 31.99
N GLU A 20 -24.94 1.18 32.82
CA GLU A 20 -23.66 0.89 33.48
C GLU A 20 -22.55 0.53 32.47
N ILE A 21 -22.88 -0.22 31.41
CA ILE A 21 -21.93 -0.56 30.34
C ILE A 21 -21.58 0.66 29.50
N GLU A 22 -22.55 1.51 29.16
CA GLU A 22 -22.29 2.76 28.42
C GLU A 22 -21.40 3.71 29.24
N ALA A 23 -21.68 3.90 30.53
CA ALA A 23 -20.84 4.70 31.41
C ALA A 23 -19.40 4.14 31.52
N PHE A 24 -19.25 2.81 31.60
CA PHE A 24 -17.93 2.18 31.61
C PHE A 24 -17.16 2.39 30.30
N ILE A 25 -17.85 2.36 29.14
CA ILE A 25 -17.23 2.63 27.84
C ILE A 25 -16.81 4.09 27.71
N GLU A 26 -17.61 5.04 28.21
CA GLU A 26 -17.28 6.46 28.22
C GLU A 26 -16.07 6.77 29.13
N GLU A 27 -16.03 6.20 30.34
CA GLU A 27 -14.91 6.37 31.27
C GLU A 27 -13.58 5.82 30.70
N GLN A 28 -13.61 4.64 30.06
CA GLN A 28 -12.44 4.08 29.38
C GLN A 28 -12.04 4.90 28.13
N GLY A 29 -13.03 5.45 27.42
CA GLY A 29 -12.82 6.35 26.29
C GLY A 29 -12.19 7.70 26.68
N GLU A 30 -12.50 8.21 27.88
CA GLU A 30 -11.92 9.43 28.43
C GLU A 30 -10.51 9.20 29.00
N ALA A 31 -10.30 8.09 29.72
CA ALA A 31 -8.99 7.70 30.24
C ALA A 31 -7.95 7.50 29.11
N THR A 32 -8.37 6.91 27.99
CA THR A 32 -7.51 6.73 26.81
C THR A 32 -7.27 8.01 26.02
N LYS A 33 -8.17 9.01 26.11
CA LYS A 33 -7.91 10.36 25.57
C LYS A 33 -6.89 11.12 26.41
N LEU A 34 -6.93 10.98 27.74
CA LEU A 34 -5.99 11.62 28.66
C LEU A 34 -4.56 11.07 28.54
N GLN A 35 -4.39 9.77 28.25
CA GLN A 35 -3.06 9.17 28.10
C GLN A 35 -2.35 9.49 26.76
N ASN A 36 -3.07 9.98 25.75
CA ASN A 36 -2.52 10.22 24.41
C ASN A 36 -2.14 11.68 24.12
N TYR A 37 -2.27 12.59 25.09
CA TYR A 37 -1.67 13.92 24.99
C TYR A 37 -0.21 13.83 25.47
N GLY A 38 0.73 13.73 24.52
CA GLY A 38 2.15 13.89 24.83
C GLY A 38 2.47 15.32 25.31
N ASP A 39 3.55 15.45 26.09
CA ASP A 39 4.04 16.69 26.72
C ASP A 39 4.20 17.90 25.77
N GLU A 40 4.20 17.67 24.46
CA GLU A 40 4.28 18.72 23.43
C GLU A 40 3.03 19.62 23.37
N HIS A 41 1.91 19.22 24.00
CA HIS A 41 0.69 20.03 24.08
C HIS A 41 0.55 20.82 25.38
N LEU A 42 1.40 20.59 26.39
CA LEU A 42 1.36 21.30 27.68
C LEU A 42 2.08 22.66 27.65
N PHE A 43 2.93 22.91 26.64
CA PHE A 43 3.72 24.15 26.50
C PHE A 43 3.49 24.87 25.16
N ALA A 44 2.26 24.86 24.65
CA ALA A 44 1.89 25.81 23.60
C ALA A 44 1.87 27.22 24.21
N ILE A 45 2.98 27.94 24.07
CA ILE A 45 3.09 29.37 24.41
C ILE A 45 2.00 30.10 23.65
N ASP A 46 1.09 30.72 24.40
CA ASP A 46 -0.03 31.49 23.91
C ASP A 46 0.47 32.73 23.13
N THR A 47 0.60 32.62 21.81
CA THR A 47 0.95 33.75 20.93
C THR A 47 -0.28 34.58 20.53
N ALA A 48 -1.36 34.55 21.32
CA ALA A 48 -2.56 35.37 21.06
C ALA A 48 -2.37 36.87 21.41
N GLY A 49 -1.22 37.27 21.97
CA GLY A 49 -0.96 38.64 22.45
C GLY A 49 -0.25 39.61 21.48
N SER A 50 0.35 39.16 20.38
CA SER A 50 1.17 40.04 19.53
C SER A 50 0.48 40.37 18.19
N THR A 51 -0.50 41.27 18.22
CA THR A 51 -1.02 41.91 16.99
C THR A 51 -0.28 43.21 16.72
N SER A 52 0.93 43.12 16.15
CA SER A 52 1.51 44.25 15.44
C SER A 52 0.60 44.57 14.24
N LYS A 53 -0.02 45.77 14.24
CA LYS A 53 -0.96 46.24 13.22
C LYS A 53 -0.38 46.04 11.81
N LYS A 54 -0.89 45.06 11.05
CA LYS A 54 -0.58 44.94 9.62
C LYS A 54 -1.25 46.10 8.87
N ALA A 55 -0.46 46.77 8.03
CA ALA A 55 -0.94 47.85 7.16
C ALA A 55 -2.15 47.37 6.32
N LYS A 56 -3.18 48.21 6.23
CA LYS A 56 -4.37 47.94 5.42
C LYS A 56 -3.96 47.89 3.95
N LEU A 57 -3.97 46.71 3.36
CA LEU A 57 -3.86 46.52 1.92
C LEU A 57 -5.12 47.12 1.27
N THR A 58 -5.00 48.28 0.64
CA THR A 58 -6.04 48.86 -0.21
C THR A 58 -6.29 47.90 -1.36
N LYS A 59 -7.46 47.28 -1.39
CA LYS A 59 -7.86 46.34 -2.44
C LYS A 59 -8.56 47.13 -3.55
N ASP A 60 -8.03 47.04 -4.76
CA ASP A 60 -8.60 47.68 -5.94
C ASP A 60 -10.01 47.15 -6.25
N PRO A 61 -10.98 48.01 -6.62
CA PRO A 61 -12.37 47.62 -6.85
C PRO A 61 -12.61 46.82 -8.15
N ALA A 62 -11.58 46.59 -8.98
CA ALA A 62 -11.71 45.93 -10.29
C ALA A 62 -11.89 44.40 -10.24
N VAL A 63 -11.87 43.77 -9.07
CA VAL A 63 -11.93 42.29 -8.91
C VAL A 63 -13.35 41.79 -8.53
N TRP A 64 -14.36 42.66 -8.50
CA TRP A 64 -15.69 42.29 -7.95
C TRP A 64 -16.65 41.58 -8.92
N SER A 65 -16.34 41.41 -10.20
CA SER A 65 -17.26 40.78 -11.16
C SER A 65 -16.86 39.34 -11.51
N GLY A 66 -16.86 38.45 -10.53
CA GLY A 66 -16.77 37.02 -10.77
C GLY A 66 -17.30 36.25 -9.59
N LYS A 67 -18.42 35.52 -9.78
CA LYS A 67 -19.00 34.64 -8.74
C LYS A 67 -17.91 33.72 -8.18
N TYR A 68 -17.37 34.08 -7.00
CA TYR A 68 -16.34 33.33 -6.32
C TYR A 68 -16.92 31.98 -5.90
N LYS A 69 -16.50 30.91 -6.59
CA LYS A 69 -16.89 29.53 -6.23
C LYS A 69 -15.88 29.01 -5.20
N PRO A 70 -16.25 28.91 -3.90
CA PRO A 70 -15.32 28.55 -2.83
C PRO A 70 -14.73 27.15 -2.99
N GLU A 71 -15.41 26.26 -3.72
CA GLU A 71 -14.96 24.89 -3.98
C GLU A 71 -13.71 24.83 -4.86
N LYS A 72 -13.64 25.66 -5.91
CA LYS A 72 -12.45 25.74 -6.79
C LYS A 72 -11.23 26.30 -6.05
N ALA A 73 -11.45 27.26 -5.14
CA ALA A 73 -10.38 27.82 -4.31
C ALA A 73 -9.85 26.82 -3.27
N LYS A 74 -10.72 26.00 -2.66
CA LYS A 74 -10.31 24.90 -1.77
C LYS A 74 -9.53 23.81 -2.51
N GLY A 75 -9.91 23.50 -3.74
CA GLY A 75 -9.18 22.58 -4.62
C GLY A 75 -7.77 23.08 -4.94
N LEU A 76 -7.64 24.34 -5.36
CA LEU A 76 -6.35 24.99 -5.63
C LEU A 76 -5.46 25.08 -4.39
N LYS A 77 -6.03 25.39 -3.22
CA LYS A 77 -5.28 25.45 -1.97
C LYS A 77 -4.67 24.09 -1.61
N LYS A 78 -5.44 23.00 -1.74
CA LYS A 78 -4.93 21.63 -1.52
C LYS A 78 -3.84 21.23 -2.51
N THR A 79 -3.90 21.66 -3.77
CA THR A 79 -2.82 21.42 -4.73
C THR A 79 -1.58 22.24 -4.41
N ILE A 80 -1.73 23.50 -4.03
CA ILE A 80 -0.61 24.35 -3.58
C ILE A 80 0.03 23.77 -2.32
N ASP A 81 -0.77 23.37 -1.32
CA ASP A 81 -0.29 22.73 -0.09
C ASP A 81 0.42 21.40 -0.40
N ARG A 82 -0.01 20.65 -1.43
CA ARG A 82 0.68 19.42 -1.88
C ARG A 82 1.98 19.70 -2.62
N ILE A 83 2.07 20.82 -3.34
CA ILE A 83 3.30 21.28 -4.01
C ILE A 83 4.29 21.85 -2.98
N GLN A 84 3.79 22.52 -1.93
CA GLN A 84 4.60 23.10 -0.86
C GLN A 84 4.96 22.10 0.25
N ALA A 85 4.18 21.04 0.42
CA ALA A 85 4.55 19.90 1.24
C ALA A 85 5.79 19.26 0.63
N LYS A 86 6.94 19.51 1.27
CA LYS A 86 8.24 18.97 0.88
C LYS A 86 8.09 17.46 0.63
N PRO A 87 8.58 16.92 -0.51
CA PRO A 87 8.56 15.48 -0.70
C PRO A 87 9.39 14.84 0.42
N ALA A 88 8.76 14.00 1.23
CA ALA A 88 9.40 13.22 2.28
C ALA A 88 10.23 12.06 1.69
N VAL A 89 11.00 12.34 0.63
CA VAL A 89 11.78 11.38 -0.14
C VAL A 89 13.24 11.77 0.03
N ALA A 90 13.99 10.89 0.73
CA ALA A 90 15.42 10.93 1.00
C ALA A 90 15.99 12.32 1.33
N ALA A 91 16.47 12.53 2.56
CA ALA A 91 17.21 13.73 2.93
C ALA A 91 18.60 13.74 2.24
N VAL A 92 18.61 13.87 0.92
CA VAL A 92 19.82 14.02 0.11
C VAL A 92 20.53 15.27 0.62
N LYS A 93 21.77 15.09 1.07
CA LYS A 93 22.59 16.19 1.58
C LYS A 93 22.69 17.28 0.51
N ALA A 94 22.58 18.54 0.94
CA ALA A 94 22.66 19.67 0.01
C ALA A 94 24.03 19.76 -0.68
N VAL A 95 25.07 19.29 0.00
CA VAL A 95 26.45 19.23 -0.48
C VAL A 95 26.91 17.79 -0.38
N GLU A 96 27.34 17.23 -1.51
CA GLU A 96 28.00 15.94 -1.56
C GLU A 96 29.49 16.15 -1.26
N VAL A 97 30.06 15.32 -0.39
CA VAL A 97 31.48 15.38 -0.06
C VAL A 97 32.22 14.57 -1.11
N ALA A 98 33.18 15.19 -1.79
CA ALA A 98 34.03 14.54 -2.78
C ALA A 98 34.94 13.50 -2.11
N ALA A 99 35.36 12.49 -2.86
CA ALA A 99 36.35 11.52 -2.39
C ALA A 99 37.75 12.16 -2.34
N ASP A 100 38.59 11.71 -1.41
CA ASP A 100 39.93 12.28 -1.18
C ASP A 100 40.81 12.29 -2.45
N GLY A 101 40.66 11.27 -3.30
CA GLY A 101 41.34 11.13 -4.59
C GLY A 101 40.95 12.14 -5.68
N GLN A 102 39.96 13.01 -5.42
CA GLN A 102 39.50 14.09 -6.33
C GLN A 102 40.07 15.46 -5.97
N SER A 103 40.90 15.55 -4.92
CA SER A 103 41.54 16.79 -4.49
C SER A 103 42.62 17.25 -5.49
N TYR A 104 43.12 18.49 -5.31
CA TYR A 104 44.30 18.96 -6.03
C TYR A 104 45.53 18.29 -5.41
N HIS A 105 46.30 17.55 -6.22
CA HIS A 105 47.41 16.72 -5.75
C HIS A 105 47.00 15.68 -4.67
N PRO A 106 46.12 14.72 -5.02
CA PRO A 106 45.71 13.66 -4.13
C PRO A 106 46.87 12.68 -3.86
N GLU A 107 46.73 11.91 -2.77
CA GLU A 107 47.57 10.73 -2.57
C GLU A 107 47.38 9.74 -3.73
N VAL A 108 48.49 9.15 -4.21
CA VAL A 108 48.48 8.26 -5.38
C VAL A 108 47.54 7.06 -5.19
N SER A 109 47.48 6.50 -3.97
CA SER A 109 46.59 5.39 -3.63
C SER A 109 45.11 5.77 -3.77
N ALA A 110 44.72 6.90 -3.17
CA ALA A 110 43.37 7.44 -3.21
C ALA A 110 42.96 7.84 -4.63
N HIS A 111 43.88 8.42 -5.42
CA HIS A 111 43.65 8.78 -6.82
C HIS A 111 43.37 7.56 -7.69
N GLN A 112 44.18 6.50 -7.55
CA GLN A 112 43.98 5.24 -8.28
C GLN A 112 42.67 4.57 -7.92
N ALA A 113 42.28 4.57 -6.64
CA ALA A 113 41.00 4.01 -6.21
C ALA A 113 39.82 4.73 -6.88
N VAL A 114 39.83 6.06 -6.89
CA VAL A 114 38.78 6.87 -7.52
C VAL A 114 38.77 6.72 -9.05
N LEU A 115 39.95 6.63 -9.68
CA LEU A 115 40.06 6.35 -11.13
C LEU A 115 39.51 4.96 -11.47
N ALA A 116 39.82 3.94 -10.67
CA ALA A 116 39.34 2.58 -10.88
C ALA A 116 37.80 2.52 -10.79
N GLU A 117 37.21 3.19 -9.80
CA GLU A 117 35.76 3.32 -9.67
C GLU A 117 35.13 4.03 -10.88
N ALA A 118 35.74 5.12 -11.35
CA ALA A 118 35.28 5.85 -12.53
C ALA A 118 35.30 4.98 -13.79
N LEU A 119 36.38 4.22 -14.00
CA LEU A 119 36.51 3.29 -15.12
C LEU A 119 35.50 2.15 -15.04
N ALA A 120 35.27 1.59 -13.85
CA ALA A 120 34.27 0.54 -13.64
C ALA A 120 32.86 1.02 -14.06
N LYS A 121 32.44 2.21 -13.59
CA LYS A 121 31.14 2.82 -13.97
C LYS A 121 31.05 3.08 -15.47
N ALA A 122 32.13 3.54 -16.11
CA ALA A 122 32.16 3.75 -17.55
C ALA A 122 32.03 2.43 -18.34
N ALA A 123 32.73 1.38 -17.90
CA ALA A 123 32.69 0.06 -18.50
C ALA A 123 31.30 -0.61 -18.35
N GLU A 124 30.65 -0.48 -17.19
CA GLU A 124 29.27 -0.95 -16.99
C GLU A 124 28.29 -0.27 -17.93
N LYS A 125 28.39 1.07 -18.06
CA LYS A 125 27.56 1.84 -18.98
C LYS A 125 27.79 1.45 -20.44
N GLN A 126 29.03 1.13 -20.81
CA GLN A 126 29.35 0.63 -22.13
C GLN A 126 28.73 -0.75 -22.37
N LYS A 127 28.88 -1.70 -21.43
CA LYS A 127 28.24 -3.02 -21.51
C LYS A 127 26.72 -2.92 -21.61
N GLN A 128 26.09 -1.99 -20.89
CA GLN A 128 24.65 -1.73 -21.03
C GLN A 128 24.29 -1.25 -22.43
N ARG A 129 25.03 -0.27 -22.97
CA ARG A 129 24.84 0.19 -24.35
C ARG A 129 25.04 -0.92 -25.38
N GLU A 130 26.02 -1.78 -25.18
CA GLU A 130 26.28 -2.93 -26.05
C GLU A 130 25.12 -3.93 -26.00
N LYS A 131 24.54 -4.18 -24.82
CA LYS A 131 23.31 -5.00 -24.66
C LYS A 131 22.09 -4.36 -25.30
N ASP A 132 21.92 -3.04 -25.16
CA ASP A 132 20.80 -2.30 -25.75
C ASP A 132 20.91 -2.20 -27.28
N LEU A 133 22.15 -2.14 -27.79
CA LEU A 133 22.45 -2.11 -29.22
C LEU A 133 22.44 -3.50 -29.85
N ALA A 134 22.76 -4.54 -29.06
CA ALA A 134 22.68 -5.91 -29.51
C ALA A 134 21.27 -6.16 -30.05
N PRO A 135 21.13 -6.65 -31.30
CA PRO A 135 19.82 -6.96 -31.82
C PRO A 135 19.14 -7.93 -30.86
N LEU A 136 17.88 -7.66 -30.50
CA LEU A 136 17.03 -8.62 -29.83
C LEU A 136 16.98 -9.84 -30.73
N VAL A 137 17.84 -10.84 -30.46
CA VAL A 137 17.83 -12.11 -31.17
C VAL A 137 16.40 -12.60 -31.09
N THR A 138 15.74 -12.62 -32.25
CA THR A 138 14.36 -13.04 -32.46
C THR A 138 14.27 -14.54 -32.19
N GLY A 139 14.38 -14.91 -30.92
CA GLY A 139 14.27 -16.25 -30.38
C GLY A 139 12.91 -16.53 -29.79
N ILE A 140 11.86 -15.77 -30.17
CA ILE A 140 10.49 -16.23 -29.99
C ILE A 140 10.27 -17.26 -31.10
N SER A 141 10.78 -18.46 -30.88
CA SER A 141 10.37 -19.65 -31.64
C SER A 141 8.86 -19.81 -31.48
N ASN A 142 8.16 -20.07 -32.58
CA ASN A 142 6.71 -20.31 -32.69
C ASN A 142 6.14 -21.49 -31.85
N ASN A 143 6.89 -21.99 -30.86
CA ASN A 143 6.59 -23.19 -30.11
C ASN A 143 5.66 -22.96 -28.90
N TYR A 144 5.20 -21.73 -28.64
CA TYR A 144 4.40 -21.40 -27.45
C TYR A 144 2.88 -21.28 -27.73
N ILE A 145 2.39 -21.68 -28.91
CA ILE A 145 0.99 -21.48 -29.33
C ILE A 145 0.13 -22.76 -29.28
N MET A 146 0.67 -23.93 -28.93
CA MET A 146 -0.07 -25.19 -29.08
C MET A 146 0.01 -26.10 -27.85
N GLU A 147 -0.75 -25.79 -26.78
CA GLU A 147 -1.20 -26.82 -25.83
C GLU A 147 -2.29 -26.26 -24.90
N SER A 148 -3.54 -26.34 -25.35
CA SER A 148 -4.73 -26.30 -24.49
C SER A 148 -5.89 -26.92 -25.27
N SER A 149 -5.77 -28.21 -25.57
CA SER A 149 -6.90 -29.06 -25.96
C SER A 149 -7.19 -29.93 -24.74
N ASP A 150 -8.08 -29.46 -23.88
CA ASP A 150 -8.62 -30.20 -22.74
C ASP A 150 -9.99 -30.72 -23.18
N ASP A 151 -10.00 -32.00 -23.54
CA ASP A 151 -11.13 -32.77 -24.05
C ASP A 151 -11.57 -33.67 -22.89
N GLU A 152 -12.58 -33.27 -22.14
CA GLU A 152 -13.22 -34.12 -21.14
C GLU A 152 -14.59 -34.54 -21.64
N ASP A 153 -14.69 -35.79 -22.10
CA ASP A 153 -15.94 -36.52 -22.23
C ASP A 153 -15.86 -37.87 -21.51
N ASP A 154 -16.99 -38.15 -20.87
CA ASP A 154 -17.57 -39.39 -20.39
C ASP A 154 -16.75 -40.45 -19.60
N ASN A 155 -17.25 -40.81 -18.42
CA ASN A 155 -17.75 -42.18 -18.23
C ASN A 155 -18.51 -42.37 -16.91
N GLU A 156 -19.80 -42.65 -17.10
CA GLU A 156 -20.45 -43.91 -16.72
C GLU A 156 -20.79 -44.22 -15.26
N LEU A 157 -22.06 -44.60 -15.12
CA LEU A 157 -22.79 -45.11 -13.98
C LEU A 157 -22.22 -46.45 -13.49
N ASP A 158 -22.33 -46.73 -12.19
CA ASP A 158 -22.50 -48.11 -11.72
C ASP A 158 -23.31 -48.18 -10.42
N GLU A 159 -23.92 -49.34 -10.29
CA GLU A 159 -25.22 -49.68 -9.78
C GLU A 159 -25.29 -49.99 -8.27
N SER A 160 -26.55 -50.09 -7.87
CA SER A 160 -27.14 -51.12 -7.00
C SER A 160 -26.33 -51.67 -5.82
N ASN A 161 -26.91 -51.50 -4.63
CA ASN A 161 -26.69 -52.44 -3.54
C ASN A 161 -28.03 -53.06 -3.14
N VAL A 162 -28.33 -54.18 -3.79
CA VAL A 162 -29.30 -55.17 -3.32
C VAL A 162 -28.60 -55.99 -2.24
N ASN A 163 -29.14 -55.97 -1.02
CA ASN A 163 -28.98 -57.14 -0.16
C ASN A 163 -30.28 -57.45 0.58
N ASN A 164 -30.72 -58.66 0.31
CA ASN A 164 -31.94 -59.31 0.74
C ASN A 164 -31.51 -60.39 1.73
N ASP A 165 -31.78 -60.20 3.01
CA ASP A 165 -31.68 -61.28 4.00
C ASP A 165 -33.05 -61.51 4.63
N ASN A 166 -33.83 -62.32 3.92
CA ASN A 166 -35.03 -62.96 4.44
C ASN A 166 -34.59 -64.07 5.41
N VAL A 167 -34.38 -63.70 6.67
CA VAL A 167 -34.12 -64.66 7.76
C VAL A 167 -35.43 -65.29 8.19
N ASP A 168 -35.52 -66.62 8.04
CA ASP A 168 -36.60 -67.48 8.53
C ASP A 168 -37.03 -67.10 9.94
N LYS A 169 -38.24 -66.56 10.06
CA LYS A 169 -38.83 -66.23 11.36
C LYS A 169 -39.38 -67.50 11.99
N PRO A 170 -38.91 -67.92 13.18
CA PRO A 170 -39.50 -69.05 13.87
C PRO A 170 -40.97 -68.76 14.19
N LYS A 171 -41.85 -69.76 13.98
CA LYS A 171 -43.28 -69.68 14.31
C LYS A 171 -43.44 -69.34 15.80
N ILE A 172 -43.79 -68.08 16.08
CA ILE A 172 -43.96 -67.55 17.43
C ILE A 172 -45.22 -68.17 18.03
N LYS A 173 -45.07 -68.93 19.13
CA LYS A 173 -46.20 -69.47 19.89
C LYS A 173 -47.11 -68.33 20.34
N ALA A 174 -48.43 -68.55 20.29
CA ALA A 174 -49.42 -67.56 20.72
C ALA A 174 -49.17 -67.16 22.18
N LYS A 175 -48.84 -65.90 22.41
CA LYS A 175 -48.56 -65.37 23.75
C LYS A 175 -49.86 -65.37 24.55
N GLU A 176 -49.78 -65.86 25.77
CA GLU A 176 -50.88 -65.81 26.74
C GLU A 176 -51.42 -64.38 26.87
N LYS A 177 -52.75 -64.22 26.95
CA LYS A 177 -53.40 -62.89 26.98
C LYS A 177 -53.01 -62.17 28.27
N LEU A 178 -52.06 -61.23 28.18
CA LEU A 178 -51.66 -60.41 29.31
C LEU A 178 -52.84 -59.64 29.91
N THR A 179 -52.91 -59.64 31.24
CA THR A 179 -53.89 -58.85 31.98
C THR A 179 -53.66 -57.35 31.78
N ARG A 180 -54.70 -56.53 32.05
CA ARG A 180 -54.63 -55.05 31.91
C ARG A 180 -53.54 -54.44 32.79
N SER A 181 -53.29 -55.04 33.96
CA SER A 181 -52.20 -54.71 34.88
C SER A 181 -50.83 -54.92 34.23
N ASP A 182 -50.58 -56.10 33.67
CA ASP A 182 -49.30 -56.45 33.06
C ASP A 182 -49.00 -55.59 31.84
N ARG A 183 -50.05 -55.23 31.08
CA ARG A 183 -49.95 -54.31 29.94
C ARG A 183 -49.55 -52.90 30.36
N ASN A 184 -50.09 -52.39 31.47
CA ASN A 184 -49.69 -51.10 32.04
C ASN A 184 -48.26 -51.14 32.62
N ARG A 185 -47.86 -52.26 33.25
CA ARG A 185 -46.49 -52.44 33.77
C ARG A 185 -45.46 -52.45 32.63
N GLN A 186 -45.76 -53.15 31.53
CA GLN A 186 -44.94 -53.13 30.32
C GLN A 186 -44.91 -51.76 29.65
N ALA A 187 -46.03 -51.03 29.61
CA ALA A 187 -46.08 -49.67 29.08
C ALA A 187 -45.19 -48.72 29.88
N ARG A 188 -45.20 -48.81 31.22
CA ARG A 188 -44.31 -48.02 32.10
C ARG A 188 -42.83 -48.37 31.91
N HIS A 189 -42.51 -49.66 31.83
CA HIS A 189 -41.14 -50.11 31.57
C HIS A 189 -40.62 -49.61 30.21
N LYS A 190 -41.42 -49.78 29.17
CA LYS A 190 -41.11 -49.33 27.81
C LYS A 190 -40.98 -47.80 27.72
N ALA A 191 -41.73 -47.06 28.52
CA ALA A 191 -41.60 -45.61 28.62
C ALA A 191 -40.26 -45.20 29.27
N LEU A 192 -39.87 -45.85 30.37
CA LEU A 192 -38.59 -45.63 31.03
C LEU A 192 -37.39 -46.00 30.13
N GLU A 193 -37.48 -47.11 29.41
CA GLU A 193 -36.44 -47.51 28.44
C GLU A 193 -36.27 -46.47 27.34
N LYS A 194 -37.37 -45.99 26.74
CA LYS A 194 -37.34 -44.93 25.74
C LYS A 194 -36.72 -43.64 26.28
N GLU A 195 -37.03 -43.27 27.52
CA GLU A 195 -36.44 -42.11 28.16
C GLU A 195 -34.93 -42.27 28.36
N LEU A 196 -34.48 -43.41 28.89
CA LEU A 196 -33.06 -43.71 29.05
C LEU A 196 -32.31 -43.75 27.71
N ASP A 197 -32.91 -44.32 26.67
CA ASP A 197 -32.33 -44.36 25.33
C ASP A 197 -32.25 -42.97 24.71
N SER A 198 -33.29 -42.14 24.85
CA SER A 198 -33.24 -40.73 24.42
C SER A 198 -32.16 -39.93 25.16
N ARG A 199 -31.93 -40.21 26.45
CA ARG A 199 -30.86 -39.57 27.21
C ARG A 199 -29.48 -40.01 26.72
N ARG A 200 -29.33 -41.30 26.37
CA ARG A 200 -28.09 -41.85 25.78
C ARG A 200 -27.82 -41.25 24.40
N THR A 201 -28.83 -41.14 23.53
CA THR A 201 -28.68 -40.53 22.20
C THR A 201 -28.35 -39.05 22.30
N ASN A 202 -29.02 -38.29 23.17
CA ASN A 202 -28.73 -36.88 23.41
C ASN A 202 -27.30 -36.67 23.91
N LYS A 203 -26.80 -37.53 24.81
CA LYS A 203 -25.40 -37.46 25.28
C LYS A 203 -24.40 -37.74 24.16
N LYS A 204 -24.68 -38.70 23.27
CA LYS A 204 -23.86 -38.98 22.10
C LYS A 204 -23.85 -37.81 21.11
N LEU A 205 -25.02 -37.22 20.83
CA LEU A 205 -25.18 -36.07 19.95
C LEU A 205 -24.41 -34.86 20.49
N LEU A 206 -24.54 -34.56 21.80
CA LEU A 206 -23.81 -33.46 22.43
C LEU A 206 -22.29 -33.68 22.37
N GLY A 207 -21.83 -34.92 22.55
CA GLY A 207 -20.43 -35.29 22.37
C GLY A 207 -19.93 -35.06 20.94
N GLN A 208 -20.75 -35.37 19.93
CA GLN A 208 -20.42 -35.08 18.53
C GLN A 208 -20.36 -33.57 18.27
N ILE A 209 -21.37 -32.81 18.72
CA ILE A 209 -21.42 -31.35 18.58
C ILE A 209 -20.16 -30.71 19.17
N ASN A 210 -19.76 -31.11 20.37
CA ASN A 210 -18.56 -30.56 21.02
C ASN A 210 -17.27 -30.91 20.26
N LYS A 211 -17.16 -32.12 19.70
CA LYS A 211 -16.02 -32.52 18.86
C LYS A 211 -15.95 -31.69 17.57
N TYR A 212 -17.09 -31.49 16.90
CA TYR A 212 -17.16 -30.65 15.69
C TYR A 212 -16.85 -29.19 16.00
N ALA A 213 -17.42 -28.63 17.07
CA ALA A 213 -17.13 -27.26 17.51
C ALA A 213 -15.64 -27.07 17.77
N PHE A 214 -15.00 -28.01 18.49
CA PHE A 214 -13.57 -27.97 18.73
C PHE A 214 -12.74 -28.04 17.44
N ALA A 215 -13.11 -28.93 16.51
CA ALA A 215 -12.43 -29.07 15.23
C ALA A 215 -12.52 -27.78 14.40
N VAL A 216 -13.70 -27.15 14.34
CA VAL A 216 -13.91 -25.89 13.62
C VAL A 216 -13.12 -24.75 14.25
N VAL A 217 -13.12 -24.62 15.59
CA VAL A 217 -12.32 -23.58 16.26
C VAL A 217 -10.83 -23.77 15.95
N LYS A 218 -10.33 -25.01 15.99
CA LYS A 218 -8.93 -25.30 15.69
C LYS A 218 -8.56 -24.98 14.23
N THR A 219 -9.44 -25.25 13.27
CA THR A 219 -9.18 -24.91 11.86
C THR A 219 -9.17 -23.39 11.68
N LEU A 220 -10.11 -22.66 12.27
CA LEU A 220 -10.16 -21.20 12.24
C LEU A 220 -8.90 -20.57 12.87
N GLU A 221 -8.49 -21.02 14.06
CA GLU A 221 -7.26 -20.55 14.69
C GLU A 221 -6.02 -20.76 13.81
N SER A 222 -5.94 -21.91 13.15
CA SER A 222 -4.83 -22.21 12.24
C SER A 222 -4.85 -21.31 11.00
N GLY A 223 -6.03 -20.94 10.51
CA GLY A 223 -6.22 -19.97 9.43
C GLY A 223 -5.73 -18.58 9.83
N VAL A 224 -6.20 -18.07 10.96
CA VAL A 224 -5.79 -16.75 11.50
C VAL A 224 -4.27 -16.69 11.70
N LYS A 225 -3.65 -17.74 12.26
CA LYS A 225 -2.19 -17.80 12.45
C LYS A 225 -1.42 -17.79 11.13
N LYS A 226 -1.94 -18.40 10.06
CA LYS A 226 -1.32 -18.36 8.73
C LYS A 226 -1.42 -16.97 8.13
N ASP A 227 -2.60 -16.35 8.18
CA ASP A 227 -2.84 -15.01 7.64
C ASP A 227 -2.00 -13.96 8.35
N GLU A 228 -1.87 -14.06 9.68
CA GLU A 228 -1.00 -13.19 10.47
C GLU A 228 0.47 -13.32 10.03
N LYS A 229 0.99 -14.55 9.86
CA LYS A 229 2.36 -14.76 9.34
C LYS A 229 2.55 -14.15 7.94
N VAL A 230 1.58 -14.30 7.05
CA VAL A 230 1.65 -13.70 5.71
C VAL A 230 1.64 -12.17 5.81
N TYR A 231 0.79 -11.61 6.66
CA TYR A 231 0.74 -10.17 6.92
C TYR A 231 2.08 -9.64 7.48
N GLN A 232 2.67 -10.32 8.46
CA GLN A 232 3.97 -9.94 9.02
C GLN A 232 5.08 -10.00 7.96
N LYS A 233 5.13 -11.05 7.14
CA LYS A 233 6.08 -11.15 6.01
C LYS A 233 5.88 -10.01 5.01
N LYS A 234 4.64 -9.68 4.64
CA LYS A 234 4.33 -8.55 3.75
C LYS A 234 4.76 -7.21 4.37
N LYS A 235 4.57 -7.03 5.68
CA LYS A 235 5.02 -5.83 6.41
C LYS A 235 6.55 -5.73 6.40
N GLN A 236 7.26 -6.81 6.70
CA GLN A 236 8.71 -6.90 6.63
C GLN A 236 9.23 -6.58 5.22
N LEU A 237 8.63 -7.17 4.18
CA LEU A 237 8.98 -6.88 2.79
C LEU A 237 8.75 -5.42 2.42
N LYS A 238 7.67 -4.79 2.88
CA LYS A 238 7.43 -3.35 2.67
C LYS A 238 8.50 -2.49 3.35
N VAL A 239 8.92 -2.86 4.55
CA VAL A 239 10.00 -2.15 5.27
C VAL A 239 11.33 -2.32 4.53
N LEU A 240 11.66 -3.54 4.10
CA LEU A 240 12.87 -3.82 3.33
C LEU A 240 12.87 -3.09 1.98
N LEU A 241 11.78 -3.13 1.23
CA LEU A 241 11.65 -2.39 -0.03
C LEU A 241 11.74 -0.87 0.18
N LYS A 242 11.24 -0.35 1.31
CA LYS A 242 11.37 1.06 1.64
C LYS A 242 12.82 1.41 2.02
N ALA A 243 13.53 0.52 2.70
CA ALA A 243 14.94 0.68 3.02
C ALA A 243 15.80 0.64 1.75
N GLN A 244 15.61 -0.37 0.89
CA GLN A 244 16.28 -0.45 -0.42
C GLN A 244 16.04 0.80 -1.26
N LYS A 245 14.79 1.27 -1.37
CA LYS A 245 14.47 2.54 -2.07
C LYS A 245 15.08 3.79 -1.45
N LEU A 246 15.47 3.73 -0.18
CA LEU A 246 16.12 4.84 0.52
C LEU A 246 17.63 4.81 0.32
N ASP A 247 18.20 3.60 0.17
CA ASP A 247 19.60 3.37 -0.20
C ASP A 247 19.87 3.64 -1.69
N ASP A 248 18.89 3.31 -2.53
CA ASP A 248 18.87 3.58 -3.96
C ASP A 248 18.97 5.09 -4.26
N GLU A 249 19.64 5.45 -5.37
CA GLU A 249 19.80 6.85 -5.77
C GLU A 249 18.45 7.57 -5.92
N PRO A 250 18.36 8.85 -5.50
CA PRO A 250 17.09 9.58 -5.50
C PRO A 250 16.49 9.70 -6.91
N GLU A 251 15.22 9.33 -7.04
CA GLU A 251 14.45 9.56 -8.27
C GLU A 251 14.36 11.07 -8.56
N VAL A 252 14.69 11.43 -9.80
CA VAL A 252 14.69 12.80 -10.30
C VAL A 252 13.51 13.03 -11.25
N MET A 253 12.91 14.22 -11.19
CA MET A 253 11.92 14.68 -12.17
C MET A 253 12.57 15.20 -13.46
N ILE A 254 12.35 14.50 -14.58
CA ILE A 254 12.79 14.87 -15.93
C ILE A 254 11.57 14.92 -16.86
N ALA A 255 11.31 16.08 -17.44
CA ALA A 255 10.23 16.35 -18.38
C ALA A 255 8.85 15.94 -17.84
N GLY A 256 8.63 16.18 -16.54
CA GLY A 256 7.41 15.79 -15.82
C GLY A 256 7.31 14.31 -15.48
N LYS A 257 8.36 13.50 -15.71
CA LYS A 257 8.41 12.07 -15.39
C LYS A 257 9.53 11.77 -14.39
N LYS A 258 9.26 10.91 -13.41
CA LYS A 258 10.29 10.38 -12.52
C LYS A 258 11.21 9.44 -13.28
N ARG A 259 12.52 9.66 -13.18
CA ARG A 259 13.56 8.81 -13.76
C ARG A 259 14.66 8.60 -12.73
N TRP A 260 15.28 7.44 -12.79
CA TRP A 260 16.55 7.16 -12.13
C TRP A 260 17.57 8.22 -12.58
N GLY A 261 18.32 8.77 -11.61
CA GLY A 261 18.98 10.07 -11.66
C GLY A 261 19.85 10.35 -12.89
N VAL A 262 20.18 11.64 -13.09
CA VAL A 262 21.15 12.05 -14.12
C VAL A 262 22.56 11.69 -13.62
N VAL A 263 23.03 10.49 -13.93
CA VAL A 263 24.39 10.06 -13.60
C VAL A 263 25.38 10.77 -14.53
N ARG A 264 26.05 11.78 -14.00
CA ARG A 264 27.23 12.36 -14.64
C ARG A 264 28.45 11.48 -14.37
N PRO A 265 29.41 11.41 -15.31
CA PRO A 265 30.68 10.76 -15.04
C PRO A 265 31.36 11.46 -13.87
N THR A 266 32.02 10.69 -13.01
CA THR A 266 32.87 11.22 -11.94
C THR A 266 33.98 12.05 -12.57
N LEU A 267 34.13 13.30 -12.12
CA LEU A 267 35.18 14.18 -12.61
C LEU A 267 36.48 13.83 -11.91
N VAL A 268 37.36 13.10 -12.58
CA VAL A 268 38.67 12.70 -12.05
C VAL A 268 39.73 13.12 -13.05
N SER A 269 40.75 13.85 -12.58
CA SER A 269 41.88 14.23 -13.41
C SER A 269 42.68 13.00 -13.82
N THR A 270 43.01 12.89 -15.11
CA THR A 270 43.93 11.86 -15.59
C THR A 270 45.35 12.12 -15.07
N ALA A 271 46.23 11.11 -15.06
CA ALA A 271 47.61 11.27 -14.57
C ALA A 271 48.38 12.41 -15.28
N ALA A 272 48.14 12.60 -16.58
CA ALA A 272 48.71 13.72 -17.34
C ALA A 272 48.19 15.08 -16.86
N GLU A 273 46.89 15.18 -16.55
CA GLU A 273 46.26 16.41 -16.07
C GLU A 273 46.53 16.70 -14.59
N LEU A 274 46.90 15.68 -13.81
CA LEU A 274 47.18 15.80 -12.38
C LEU A 274 48.47 16.58 -12.09
N SER A 275 49.47 16.44 -12.96
CA SER A 275 50.79 17.07 -12.83
C SER A 275 50.81 18.60 -13.08
N GLY A 276 49.64 19.22 -13.24
CA GLY A 276 49.51 20.63 -13.62
C GLY A 276 49.46 21.62 -12.44
N ASN A 277 49.62 22.90 -12.77
CA ASN A 277 49.43 24.01 -11.84
C ASN A 277 47.94 24.20 -11.49
N ILE A 278 47.61 24.86 -10.38
CA ILE A 278 46.22 25.11 -9.94
C ILE A 278 45.35 25.79 -11.03
N ARG A 279 45.99 26.54 -11.94
CA ARG A 279 45.36 27.21 -13.08
C ARG A 279 44.83 26.25 -14.15
N SER A 280 45.31 25.00 -14.19
CA SER A 280 44.84 23.98 -15.13
C SER A 280 43.72 23.08 -14.57
N LEU A 281 43.25 23.35 -13.34
CA LEU A 281 42.12 22.64 -12.76
C LEU A 281 40.85 22.85 -13.60
N LYS A 282 40.17 21.74 -13.91
CA LYS A 282 38.91 21.73 -14.65
C LYS A 282 37.78 21.35 -13.69
N GLY A 283 36.69 22.12 -13.70
CA GLY A 283 35.51 21.87 -12.87
C GLY A 283 34.50 22.99 -12.97
N SER A 284 33.23 22.73 -12.67
CA SER A 284 32.19 23.75 -12.69
C SER A 284 31.21 23.55 -11.54
N ALA A 285 31.33 24.42 -10.53
CA ALA A 285 30.45 24.41 -9.36
C ALA A 285 28.96 24.60 -9.71
N MET A 286 28.65 25.23 -10.86
CA MET A 286 27.27 25.40 -11.32
C MET A 286 26.63 24.07 -11.73
N LYS A 287 27.41 23.15 -12.31
CA LYS A 287 26.91 21.81 -12.68
C LYS A 287 26.59 21.00 -11.41
N ASP A 288 27.47 21.06 -10.42
CA ASP A 288 27.28 20.34 -9.15
C ASP A 288 26.09 20.91 -8.36
N ARG A 289 25.93 22.24 -8.34
CA ARG A 289 24.75 22.89 -7.76
C ARG A 289 23.47 22.48 -8.48
N TYR A 290 23.50 22.43 -9.81
CA TYR A 290 22.35 22.00 -10.62
C TYR A 290 21.95 20.56 -10.28
N ASP A 291 22.90 19.64 -10.25
CA ASP A 291 22.65 18.24 -9.93
C ASP A 291 22.19 18.06 -8.47
N SER A 292 22.74 18.82 -7.53
CA SER A 292 22.29 18.84 -6.14
C SER A 292 20.84 19.33 -6.00
N LEU A 293 20.45 20.37 -6.74
CA LEU A 293 19.06 20.85 -6.75
C LEU A 293 18.12 19.81 -7.37
N LEU A 294 18.59 19.14 -8.42
CA LEU A 294 17.87 18.12 -9.16
C LEU A 294 17.64 16.85 -8.30
N LYS A 295 18.68 16.32 -7.66
CA LYS A 295 18.62 15.17 -6.73
C LYS A 295 17.70 15.46 -5.53
N ARG A 296 17.64 16.73 -5.08
CA ARG A 296 16.73 17.18 -4.03
C ARG A 296 15.32 17.51 -4.54
N ASN A 297 15.02 17.24 -5.80
CA ASN A 297 13.74 17.54 -6.45
C ASN A 297 13.30 19.01 -6.28
N LYS A 298 14.26 19.95 -6.20
CA LYS A 298 14.00 21.40 -6.14
C LYS A 298 13.86 22.04 -7.52
N ILE A 299 14.45 21.41 -8.53
CA ILE A 299 14.34 21.81 -9.93
C ILE A 299 14.01 20.56 -10.76
N GLU A 300 13.37 20.77 -11.91
CA GLU A 300 13.12 19.73 -12.89
C GLU A 300 13.82 20.05 -14.22
N ILE A 301 14.26 19.03 -14.94
CA ILE A 301 14.73 19.20 -16.32
C ILE A 301 13.51 19.30 -17.22
N GLY A 302 13.15 20.51 -17.65
CA GLY A 302 12.11 20.72 -18.65
C GLY A 302 12.48 20.17 -20.04
N LYS A 303 11.50 20.03 -20.93
CA LYS A 303 11.77 19.81 -22.36
C LYS A 303 12.22 21.11 -22.98
N THR A 304 13.24 21.08 -23.84
CA THR A 304 13.61 22.27 -24.62
C THR A 304 12.46 22.58 -25.58
N THR A 305 11.77 23.71 -25.40
CA THR A 305 10.74 24.14 -26.34
C THR A 305 11.40 25.01 -27.40
N ARG A 306 11.46 24.54 -28.65
CA ARG A 306 11.74 25.45 -29.77
C ARG A 306 10.48 26.25 -30.05
N ASN A 307 10.61 27.57 -30.12
CA ASN A 307 9.52 28.43 -30.55
C ASN A 307 9.23 28.10 -32.02
N ARG A 308 8.19 27.29 -32.26
CA ARG A 308 7.66 27.13 -33.61
C ARG A 308 6.85 28.37 -33.92
N THR A 309 7.30 29.15 -34.89
CA THR A 309 6.49 30.24 -35.43
C THR A 309 5.19 29.64 -35.94
N LYS A 310 4.05 30.17 -35.47
CA LYS A 310 2.75 29.78 -36.03
C LYS A 310 2.74 30.19 -37.50
N TRP A 311 2.06 29.40 -38.33
CA TRP A 311 1.95 29.74 -39.75
C TRP A 311 1.22 31.08 -39.90
N THR A 312 1.95 32.12 -40.27
CA THR A 312 1.42 33.44 -40.56
C THR A 312 1.42 33.65 -42.06
N LYS A 313 0.30 34.12 -42.63
CA LYS A 313 0.27 34.52 -44.03
C LYS A 313 1.21 35.71 -44.21
N PHE A 314 2.18 35.59 -45.10
CA PHE A 314 2.96 36.74 -45.54
C PHE A 314 2.02 37.64 -46.35
N VAL A 315 1.74 38.83 -45.81
CA VAL A 315 0.96 39.86 -46.53
C VAL A 315 1.98 40.88 -47.04
N PRO A 316 2.28 40.91 -48.34
CA PRO A 316 3.08 41.98 -48.93
C PRO A 316 2.42 43.31 -48.61
N ARG A 317 3.20 44.30 -48.18
CA ARG A 317 2.68 45.66 -48.02
C ARG A 317 2.31 46.19 -49.42
N HIS A 318 1.09 46.70 -49.58
CA HIS A 318 0.74 47.46 -50.77
C HIS A 318 1.72 48.62 -50.92
N LYS A 319 2.40 48.71 -52.07
CA LYS A 319 3.09 49.94 -52.45
C LYS A 319 1.99 50.96 -52.71
N TYR A 320 1.81 51.92 -51.80
CA TYR A 320 0.95 53.05 -52.09
C TYR A 320 1.74 54.01 -52.98
N ARG A 321 1.16 54.29 -54.14
CA ARG A 321 1.61 55.16 -55.23
C ARG A 321 2.39 54.48 -56.35
N ASP A 322 1.79 54.59 -57.51
CA ASP A 322 2.37 54.43 -58.82
C ASP A 322 3.60 55.34 -58.94
N ASP A 323 4.80 54.77 -58.97
CA ASP A 323 6.02 55.45 -59.43
C ASP A 323 6.07 55.49 -60.98
N PHE A 324 4.91 55.38 -61.65
CA PHE A 324 4.76 55.53 -63.09
C PHE A 324 3.87 56.73 -63.39
N THR A 325 4.40 57.92 -63.15
CA THR A 325 4.07 59.08 -63.98
C THR A 325 5.38 59.67 -64.48
N VAL A 326 5.43 59.70 -65.81
CA VAL A 326 6.44 60.19 -66.76
C VAL A 326 7.00 61.56 -66.40
#